data_AF-A0A7J2K7V2-F1
#
_entry.id   AF-A0A7J2K7V2-F1
#
_cell.length_a   1.000
_cell.length_b   1.000
_cell.length_c   1.000
_cell.angle_alpha   90.00
_cell.angle_beta   90.00
_cell.angle_gamma   90.00
#
_symmetry.space_group_name_H-M   'P 1'
#
loop_
_entity.id
_entity.type
_entity.pdbx_description
1 polymer ?
#
loop_
_entity_poly.entity_id
_entity_poly.type
_entity_poly.pdbx_seq_one_letter_code
_entity_poly.pdbx_strand_id
1 'polypeptide(L)'
;MVHEIPIKPRQRWEIIFEEDARWRCGVYVPERSARSEVKYLERHGAPELFLLIRGRIVLLLSKDGRSIVEKPMEEGKIYVVEEWHNAYRPGGCEGVALVIERTDIKTEYVKIGTS
;
A
#
# COMPACT_ATOMS: atom_id res chain seq x y z
N MET A 1 3.52 -26.69 -11.36
CA MET A 1 2.06 -26.47 -11.36
C MET A 1 1.84 -24.97 -11.45
N VAL A 2 0.89 -24.51 -12.25
CA VAL A 2 0.55 -23.08 -12.36
C VAL A 2 -0.74 -22.85 -11.60
N HIS A 3 -0.78 -21.83 -10.74
CA HIS A 3 -1.97 -21.40 -10.02
C HIS A 3 -2.45 -20.08 -10.61
N GLU A 4 -3.66 -20.06 -11.15
CA GLU A 4 -4.30 -18.84 -11.64
C GLU A 4 -5.22 -18.27 -10.56
N ILE A 5 -4.97 -17.03 -10.14
CA ILE A 5 -5.73 -16.36 -9.08
C ILE A 5 -6.39 -15.10 -9.67
N PRO A 6 -7.74 -15.05 -9.77
CA PRO A 6 -8.42 -13.87 -10.28
C PRO A 6 -8.40 -12.73 -9.25
N ILE A 7 -8.07 -11.51 -9.69
CA ILE A 7 -8.00 -10.33 -8.82
C ILE A 7 -9.41 -9.76 -8.57
N LYS A 8 -10.07 -10.26 -7.53
CA LYS A 8 -11.41 -9.84 -7.09
C LYS A 8 -11.37 -9.36 -5.62
N PRO A 9 -10.88 -8.15 -5.34
CA PRO A 9 -10.68 -7.69 -3.97
C PRO A 9 -12.01 -7.62 -3.21
N ARG A 10 -12.06 -8.26 -2.06
CA ARG A 10 -13.23 -8.26 -1.14
C ARG A 10 -13.01 -7.46 0.13
N GLN A 11 -11.75 -7.17 0.45
CA GLN A 11 -11.31 -6.51 1.67
C GLN A 11 -10.09 -5.62 1.38
N ARG A 12 -9.65 -4.86 2.38
CA ARG A 12 -8.49 -3.97 2.26
C ARG A 12 -7.22 -4.71 1.83
N TRP A 13 -6.95 -5.87 2.41
CA TRP A 13 -5.71 -6.62 2.19
C TRP A 13 -5.98 -8.13 2.12
N GLU A 14 -5.63 -8.76 1.01
CA GLU A 14 -5.81 -10.20 0.78
C GLU A 14 -4.49 -10.81 0.35
N ILE A 15 -3.89 -11.66 1.18
CA ILE A 15 -2.67 -12.41 0.83
C ILE A 15 -3.05 -13.51 -0.16
N ILE A 16 -2.45 -13.48 -1.35
CA ILE A 16 -2.74 -14.44 -2.43
C ILE A 16 -1.66 -15.50 -2.58
N PHE A 17 -0.44 -15.21 -2.11
CA PHE A 17 0.68 -16.14 -2.13
C PHE A 17 1.70 -15.79 -1.04
N GLU A 18 2.34 -16.80 -0.49
CA GLU A 18 3.43 -16.68 0.48
C GLU A 18 4.43 -17.81 0.23
N GLU A 19 5.73 -17.49 0.27
CA GLU A 19 6.82 -18.47 0.16
C GLU A 19 7.56 -18.58 1.47
N ASP A 20 7.35 -19.69 2.21
CA ASP A 20 8.14 -20.16 3.36
C ASP A 20 8.64 -19.05 4.30
N ALA A 21 7.76 -18.14 4.69
CA ALA A 21 8.08 -16.99 5.56
C ALA A 21 9.22 -16.07 5.06
N ARG A 22 9.46 -16.01 3.74
CA ARG A 22 10.42 -15.08 3.12
C ARG A 22 9.73 -13.82 2.66
N TRP A 23 8.74 -13.98 1.79
CA TRP A 23 7.94 -12.92 1.21
C TRP A 23 6.53 -13.40 0.95
N ARG A 24 5.62 -12.44 0.87
CA ARG A 24 4.23 -12.66 0.48
C ARG A 24 3.84 -11.63 -0.56
N CYS A 25 2.85 -11.99 -1.37
CA CYS A 25 2.12 -11.01 -2.17
C CYS A 25 0.64 -11.06 -1.87
N GLY A 26 0.01 -9.92 -2.06
CA GLY A 26 -1.40 -9.76 -1.87
C GLY A 26 -2.00 -8.67 -2.73
N VAL A 27 -3.32 -8.65 -2.74
CA VAL A 27 -4.12 -7.62 -3.40
C VAL A 27 -4.53 -6.61 -2.34
N TYR A 28 -4.18 -5.35 -2.58
CA TYR A 28 -4.44 -4.23 -1.69
C TYR A 28 -5.44 -3.25 -2.31
N VAL A 29 -6.38 -2.79 -1.48
CA VAL A 29 -7.34 -1.74 -1.80
C VAL A 29 -7.35 -0.72 -0.66
N PRO A 30 -6.86 0.51 -0.86
CA PRO A 30 -6.85 1.53 0.20
C PRO A 30 -8.26 1.85 0.67
N GLU A 31 -8.51 1.83 1.99
CA GLU A 31 -9.85 2.09 2.56
C GLU A 31 -10.32 3.54 2.39
N ARG A 32 -9.38 4.48 2.40
CA ARG A 32 -9.66 5.91 2.45
C ARG A 32 -9.93 6.49 1.08
N SER A 33 -10.88 7.41 1.00
CA SER A 33 -11.31 8.04 -0.25
C SER A 33 -10.61 9.38 -0.52
N ALA A 34 -9.96 9.95 0.49
CA ALA A 34 -9.29 11.23 0.42
C ALA A 34 -8.10 11.30 1.40
N ARG A 35 -7.15 12.18 1.07
CA ARG A 35 -6.00 12.51 1.92
C ARG A 35 -6.38 12.85 3.37
N SER A 36 -7.45 13.61 3.56
CA SER A 36 -7.90 14.11 4.87
C SER A 36 -8.42 13.02 5.81
N GLU A 37 -8.82 11.87 5.27
CA GLU A 37 -9.30 10.73 6.06
C GLU A 37 -8.15 9.89 6.64
N VAL A 38 -6.94 10.02 6.09
CA VAL A 38 -5.75 9.31 6.59
C VAL A 38 -5.24 10.02 7.84
N LYS A 39 -5.20 9.29 8.97
CA LYS A 39 -4.86 9.83 10.31
C LYS A 39 -3.49 9.40 10.82
N TYR A 40 -2.87 8.43 10.17
CA TYR A 40 -1.58 7.89 10.54
C TYR A 40 -0.80 7.45 9.31
N LEU A 41 0.51 7.43 9.43
CA LEU A 41 1.40 6.71 8.50
C LEU A 41 1.96 5.48 9.21
N GLU A 42 2.29 4.47 8.44
CA GLU A 42 2.96 3.27 8.89
C GLU A 42 4.35 3.16 8.25
N ARG A 43 5.27 2.48 8.91
CA ARG A 43 6.60 2.19 8.35
C ARG A 43 6.99 0.78 8.73
N HIS A 44 7.40 0.00 7.74
CA HIS A 44 7.87 -1.36 7.92
C HIS A 44 9.38 -1.39 8.14
N GLY A 45 9.85 -2.37 8.90
CA GLY A 45 11.28 -2.66 9.07
C GLY A 45 11.95 -3.27 7.82
N ALA A 46 11.27 -3.30 6.68
CA ALA A 46 11.74 -3.79 5.39
C ALA A 46 11.01 -3.04 4.26
N PRO A 47 11.55 -3.05 3.02
CA PRO A 47 10.88 -2.46 1.88
C PRO A 47 9.55 -3.15 1.56
N GLU A 48 8.59 -2.36 1.12
CA GLU A 48 7.31 -2.82 0.58
C GLU A 48 7.16 -2.34 -0.86
N LEU A 49 6.73 -3.22 -1.74
CA LEU A 49 6.58 -2.95 -3.16
C LEU A 49 5.11 -2.83 -3.52
N PHE A 50 4.76 -1.81 -4.29
CA PHE A 50 3.42 -1.58 -4.83
C PHE A 50 3.46 -1.53 -6.36
N LEU A 51 2.50 -2.20 -6.99
CA LEU A 51 2.22 -2.10 -8.43
C LEU A 51 0.73 -1.84 -8.62
N LEU A 52 0.38 -0.75 -9.30
CA LEU A 52 -1.01 -0.46 -9.65
C LEU A 52 -1.51 -1.46 -10.69
N ILE A 53 -2.54 -2.21 -10.35
CA ILE A 53 -3.19 -3.15 -11.27
C ILE A 53 -4.25 -2.42 -12.11
N ARG A 54 -5.08 -1.60 -11.46
CA ARG A 54 -6.13 -0.79 -12.10
C ARG A 54 -6.68 0.28 -11.16
N GLY A 55 -7.35 1.26 -11.75
CA GLY A 55 -8.00 2.35 -11.02
C GLY A 55 -7.01 3.43 -10.62
N ARG A 56 -7.19 4.05 -9.46
CA ARG A 56 -6.32 5.13 -8.96
C ARG A 56 -6.03 4.95 -7.48
N ILE A 57 -4.75 5.01 -7.15
CA ILE A 57 -4.23 5.03 -5.79
C ILE A 57 -3.25 6.19 -5.70
N VAL A 58 -3.30 6.93 -4.60
CA VAL A 58 -2.30 7.94 -4.25
C VAL A 58 -1.60 7.47 -2.99
N LEU A 59 -0.27 7.27 -3.09
CA LEU A 59 0.58 7.01 -1.94
C LEU A 59 0.83 8.33 -1.21
N LEU A 60 0.77 8.28 0.11
CA LEU A 60 1.26 9.32 1.01
C LEU A 60 2.63 8.86 1.48
N LEU A 61 3.67 9.65 1.25
CA LEU A 61 5.05 9.29 1.59
C LEU A 61 5.64 10.36 2.50
N SER A 62 6.45 9.94 3.47
CA SER A 62 7.15 10.85 4.37
C SER A 62 8.44 10.24 4.91
N LYS A 63 9.54 10.98 4.77
CA LYS A 63 10.84 10.57 5.34
C LYS A 63 10.93 10.76 6.84
N ASP A 64 10.28 11.81 7.35
CA ASP A 64 10.38 12.27 8.74
C ASP A 64 9.09 12.01 9.56
N GLY A 65 8.05 11.45 8.94
CA GLY A 65 6.73 11.23 9.55
C GLY A 65 5.93 12.51 9.75
N ARG A 66 6.36 13.64 9.16
CA ARG A 66 5.73 14.97 9.30
C ARG A 66 5.40 15.57 7.95
N SER A 67 6.41 15.68 7.09
CA SER A 67 6.32 16.26 5.76
C SER A 67 5.80 15.21 4.80
N ILE A 68 4.56 15.38 4.32
CA ILE A 68 3.88 14.38 3.47
C ILE A 68 3.91 14.82 2.02
N VAL A 69 4.34 13.91 1.15
CA VAL A 69 4.29 14.03 -0.29
C VAL A 69 3.22 13.08 -0.82
N GLU A 70 2.34 13.59 -1.69
CA GLU A 70 1.38 12.76 -2.41
C GLU A 70 2.01 12.27 -3.72
N LYS A 71 1.99 10.95 -3.92
CA LYS A 71 2.50 10.30 -5.13
C LYS A 71 1.38 9.47 -5.77
N PRO A 72 0.69 10.03 -6.78
CA PRO A 72 -0.22 9.24 -7.61
C PRO A 72 0.53 8.06 -8.24
N MET A 73 -0.04 6.87 -8.11
CA MET A 73 0.46 5.68 -8.77
C MET A 73 0.05 5.68 -10.24
N GLU A 74 0.92 5.14 -11.08
CA GLU A 74 0.71 5.00 -12.52
C GLU A 74 0.86 3.53 -12.93
N GLU A 75 0.06 3.09 -13.88
CA GLU A 75 0.18 1.76 -14.48
C GLU A 75 1.56 1.60 -15.16
N GLY A 76 2.13 0.40 -15.10
CA GLY A 76 3.47 0.11 -15.64
C GLY A 76 4.63 0.65 -14.81
N LYS A 77 4.37 1.25 -13.63
CA LYS A 77 5.42 1.68 -12.69
C LYS A 77 5.36 0.87 -11.39
N ILE A 78 6.55 0.52 -10.90
CA ILE A 78 6.74 -0.15 -9.61
C ILE A 78 7.21 0.89 -8.60
N TYR A 79 6.64 0.85 -7.40
CA TYR A 79 6.97 1.74 -6.29
C TYR A 79 7.52 0.90 -5.16
N VAL A 80 8.79 1.08 -4.80
CA VAL A 80 9.42 0.44 -3.64
C VAL A 80 9.52 1.48 -2.54
N VAL A 81 8.89 1.20 -1.39
CA VAL A 81 8.71 2.13 -0.28
C VAL A 81 9.44 1.61 0.94
N GLU A 82 10.34 2.44 1.48
CA GLU A 82 11.10 2.18 2.71
C GLU A 82 10.83 3.22 3.80
N GLU A 83 10.03 4.24 3.47
CA GLU A 83 9.72 5.38 4.33
C GLU A 83 8.32 5.28 4.94
N TRP A 84 7.93 6.26 5.77
CA TRP A 84 6.57 6.30 6.29
C TRP A 84 5.59 6.46 5.16
N HIS A 85 4.53 5.66 5.17
CA HIS A 85 3.57 5.68 4.11
C HIS A 85 2.15 5.33 4.54
N ASN A 86 1.21 5.64 3.66
CA ASN A 86 -0.16 5.16 3.65
C ASN A 86 -0.70 5.38 2.23
N ALA A 87 -1.96 5.03 1.95
CA ALA A 87 -2.56 5.29 0.66
C ALA A 87 -4.04 5.63 0.76
N TYR A 88 -4.56 6.25 -0.30
CA TYR A 88 -6.00 6.46 -0.47
C TYR A 88 -6.38 6.32 -1.96
N ARG A 89 -7.67 6.10 -2.21
CA ARG A 89 -8.28 6.01 -3.55
C ARG A 89 -9.13 7.27 -3.82
N PRO A 90 -8.65 8.23 -4.65
CA PRO A 90 -9.28 9.54 -4.77
C PRO A 90 -10.76 9.51 -5.14
N GLY A 91 -11.60 10.12 -4.31
CA GLY A 91 -13.05 10.17 -4.52
C GLY A 91 -13.74 8.81 -4.41
N GLY A 92 -13.09 7.83 -3.79
CA GLY A 92 -13.64 6.48 -3.61
C GLY A 92 -13.71 5.67 -4.91
N CYS A 93 -13.01 6.09 -5.96
CA CYS A 93 -12.94 5.34 -7.21
C CYS A 93 -12.28 3.96 -7.00
N GLU A 94 -12.35 3.10 -8.01
CA GLU A 94 -11.58 1.86 -7.99
C GLU A 94 -10.08 2.17 -7.80
N GLY A 95 -9.40 1.34 -7.02
CA GLY A 95 -7.95 1.42 -6.80
C GLY A 95 -7.47 0.08 -6.24
N VAL A 96 -6.77 -0.68 -7.08
CA VAL A 96 -6.30 -2.03 -6.75
C VAL A 96 -4.81 -2.11 -7.04
N ALA A 97 -4.02 -2.51 -6.05
CA ALA A 97 -2.59 -2.74 -6.20
C ALA A 97 -2.22 -4.19 -5.88
N LEU A 98 -1.19 -4.70 -6.56
CA LEU A 98 -0.41 -5.82 -6.06
C LEU A 98 0.62 -5.26 -5.08
N VAL A 99 0.74 -5.90 -3.92
CA VAL A 99 1.75 -5.56 -2.94
C VAL A 99 2.62 -6.78 -2.67
N ILE A 100 3.93 -6.56 -2.54
CA ILE A 100 4.91 -7.56 -2.16
C ILE A 100 5.67 -7.05 -0.94
N GLU A 101 5.72 -7.87 0.11
CA GLU A 101 6.38 -7.54 1.36
C GLU A 101 7.00 -8.79 2.00
N ARG A 102 7.88 -8.58 2.98
CA ARG A 102 8.35 -9.66 3.85
C ARG A 102 7.21 -10.15 4.76
N THR A 103 7.24 -11.41 5.14
CA THR A 103 6.22 -11.98 6.03
C THR A 103 6.42 -11.57 7.50
N ASP A 104 7.69 -11.48 7.94
CA ASP A 104 8.10 -11.03 9.28
C ASP A 104 8.43 -9.54 9.29
N ILE A 105 7.42 -8.71 9.02
CA ILE A 105 7.54 -7.25 9.11
C ILE A 105 7.15 -6.75 10.51
N LYS A 106 8.01 -5.90 11.08
CA LYS A 106 7.64 -5.04 12.21
C LYS A 106 7.12 -3.72 11.65
N THR A 107 5.99 -3.27 12.16
CA THR A 107 5.34 -2.03 11.72
C THR A 107 5.32 -1.01 12.85
N GLU A 108 5.83 0.17 12.57
CA GLU A 108 5.72 1.35 13.41
C GLU A 108 4.61 2.26 12.88
N TYR A 109 4.03 3.09 13.75
CA TYR A 109 2.96 4.01 13.38
C TYR A 109 3.23 5.42 13.92
N VAL A 110 2.91 6.44 13.12
CA VAL A 110 2.96 7.85 13.54
C VAL A 110 1.65 8.53 13.17
N LYS A 111 1.12 9.35 14.10
CA LYS A 111 -0.08 10.16 13.83
C LYS A 111 0.29 11.33 12.93
N ILE A 112 -0.57 11.62 11.96
CA ILE A 112 -0.48 12.84 11.18
C ILE A 112 -1.04 13.97 12.04
N GLY A 113 -0.21 14.98 12.36
CA GLY A 113 -0.66 16.15 13.09
C GLY A 113 -1.77 16.87 12.33
N THR A 114 -2.84 17.23 13.03
CA THR A 114 -3.80 18.22 12.52
C THR A 114 -3.13 19.59 12.62
N SER A 115 -2.74 20.14 11.47
CA SER A 115 -2.45 21.57 11.35
C SER A 115 -3.72 22.37 11.60
#